data_AF-A0A3M1HWX9-F1
#
_entry.id   AF-A0A3M1HWX9-F1
#
_cell.length_a   1.000
_cell.length_b   1.000
_cell.length_c   1.000
_cell.angle_alpha   90.00
_cell.angle_beta   90.00
_cell.angle_gamma   90.00
#
_symmetry.space_group_name_H-M   'P 1'
#
loop_
_entity.id
_entity.type
_entity.pdbx_description
1 polymer ?
#
loop_
_entity_poly.entity_id
_entity_poly.type
_entity_poly.pdbx_seq_one_letter_code
_entity_poly.pdbx_strand_id
1 'polypeptide(L)'
;MLAGNGTRAQHGRHCRATTRSRASAPLSRRCCRLSVRPRSNSMSKLETSHIDTCKVYHLPGRDWYYLLGPQNCQARNLVFGLATFPGGTLAAAHVHEKEEEIIYILSGRGAIIADGDERILEPGVAVYIPPGLTHRIRADGPEPLHLVTLFSPPVTPGAYDRDGGNT
;
A
#
# COMPACT_ATOMS: atom_id res chain seq x y z
N MET A 1 -28.15 -28.40 -8.43
CA MET A 1 -29.48 -27.82 -8.18
C MET A 1 -29.55 -27.41 -6.71
N LEU A 2 -30.16 -26.25 -6.42
CA LEU A 2 -30.94 -25.84 -5.22
C LEU A 2 -30.67 -26.59 -3.89
N ALA A 3 -30.25 -25.94 -2.79
CA ALA A 3 -31.06 -25.07 -1.90
C ALA A 3 -32.39 -25.74 -1.43
N GLY A 4 -32.79 -25.78 -0.15
CA GLY A 4 -32.21 -25.28 1.12
C GLY A 4 -33.31 -25.24 2.22
N ASN A 5 -33.02 -24.60 3.37
CA ASN A 5 -33.97 -24.09 4.40
C ASN A 5 -34.74 -25.04 5.35
N GLY A 6 -35.10 -24.49 6.53
CA GLY A 6 -36.04 -25.05 7.52
C GLY A 6 -35.68 -24.81 9.00
N THR A 7 -35.40 -23.59 9.50
CA THR A 7 -36.32 -22.56 10.06
C THR A 7 -37.33 -22.95 11.17
N ARG A 8 -37.43 -22.03 12.16
CA ARG A 8 -38.41 -21.87 13.30
C ARG A 8 -38.04 -22.54 14.63
N ALA A 9 -37.96 -21.91 15.81
CA ALA A 9 -38.40 -20.63 16.43
C ALA A 9 -39.63 -20.71 17.37
N GLN A 10 -39.64 -19.83 18.39
CA GLN A 10 -40.76 -19.44 19.29
C GLN A 10 -41.19 -20.47 20.37
N HIS A 11 -41.74 -20.12 21.56
CA HIS A 11 -42.17 -18.83 22.17
C HIS A 11 -41.88 -18.80 23.69
N GLY A 12 -41.76 -17.61 24.28
CA GLY A 12 -41.87 -17.39 25.75
C GLY A 12 -43.26 -16.85 26.16
N ARG A 13 -43.62 -16.97 27.45
CA ARG A 13 -44.83 -16.35 28.06
C ARG A 13 -44.56 -15.80 29.47
N HIS A 14 -45.49 -14.97 29.96
CA HIS A 14 -45.27 -13.87 30.91
C HIS A 14 -45.37 -14.15 32.42
N CYS A 15 -44.89 -13.16 33.17
CA CYS A 15 -44.88 -12.97 34.62
C CYS A 15 -46.22 -13.07 35.36
N ARG A 16 -46.15 -13.29 36.68
CA ARG A 16 -46.97 -12.58 37.68
C ARG A 16 -46.16 -12.36 38.98
N ALA A 17 -46.55 -11.37 39.78
CA ALA A 17 -45.77 -10.89 40.94
C ALA A 17 -46.62 -10.65 42.20
N THR A 18 -46.05 -10.98 43.36
CA THR A 18 -46.49 -10.74 44.76
C THR A 18 -45.24 -10.94 45.66
N THR A 19 -45.01 -10.29 46.82
CA THR A 19 -45.65 -9.13 47.49
C THR A 19 -44.58 -8.39 48.36
N ARG A 20 -44.97 -7.38 49.15
CA ARG A 20 -44.05 -6.55 49.97
C ARG A 20 -43.60 -7.20 51.28
N SER A 21 -42.36 -6.90 51.71
CA SER A 21 -42.01 -6.64 53.13
C SER A 21 -40.78 -5.73 53.24
N ARG A 22 -40.63 -4.98 54.34
CA ARG A 22 -39.53 -4.02 54.62
C ARG A 22 -38.48 -4.64 55.53
N ALA A 23 -37.18 -4.41 55.27
CA ALA A 23 -36.15 -4.40 56.32
C ALA A 23 -34.88 -3.62 55.92
N SER A 24 -34.35 -2.84 56.87
CA SER A 24 -32.93 -2.45 57.09
C SER A 24 -31.96 -2.27 55.90
N ALA A 25 -31.41 -1.05 55.78
CA ALA A 25 -30.20 -0.78 54.99
C ALA A 25 -28.91 -1.21 55.72
N PRO A 26 -27.84 -1.52 54.96
CA PRO A 26 -26.50 -1.09 55.39
C PRO A 26 -25.67 -0.42 54.28
N LEU A 27 -25.09 0.72 54.65
CA LEU A 27 -23.76 1.22 54.27
C LEU A 27 -23.22 0.90 52.85
N SER A 28 -23.48 1.85 51.93
CA SER A 28 -22.47 2.44 51.02
C SER A 28 -21.23 1.59 50.68
N ARG A 29 -21.40 0.54 49.86
CA ARG A 29 -20.30 0.07 49.01
C ARG A 29 -20.22 0.99 47.79
N ARG A 30 -19.36 2.02 47.88
CA ARG A 30 -18.88 2.75 46.69
C ARG A 30 -18.11 1.75 45.83
N CYS A 31 -18.82 1.11 44.90
CA CYS A 31 -18.19 0.37 43.82
C CYS A 31 -17.42 1.40 42.99
N CYS A 32 -16.12 1.50 43.21
CA CYS A 32 -15.23 2.16 42.26
C CYS A 32 -15.36 1.41 40.95
N ARG A 33 -16.25 1.90 40.07
CA ARG A 33 -16.16 1.62 38.65
C ARG A 33 -14.80 2.16 38.23
N LEU A 34 -13.82 1.26 38.17
CA LEU A 34 -12.62 1.44 37.38
C LEU A 34 -13.13 1.76 35.98
N SER A 35 -13.12 3.05 35.66
CA SER A 35 -13.30 3.52 34.30
C SER A 35 -12.12 2.96 33.53
N VAL A 36 -12.34 1.81 32.90
CA VAL A 36 -11.49 1.32 31.83
C VAL A 36 -11.62 2.38 30.75
N ARG A 37 -10.72 3.37 30.80
CA ARG A 37 -10.58 4.33 29.72
C ARG A 37 -10.39 3.49 28.46
N PRO A 38 -11.22 3.65 27.42
CA PRO A 38 -10.94 2.96 26.16
C PRO A 38 -9.52 3.33 25.78
N ARG A 39 -8.70 2.35 25.40
CA ARG A 39 -7.38 2.64 24.85
C ARG A 39 -7.63 3.45 23.59
N SER A 40 -7.36 4.75 23.68
CA SER A 40 -7.27 5.59 22.50
C SER A 40 -6.11 5.04 21.68
N ASN A 41 -6.43 4.26 20.65
CA ASN A 41 -5.49 3.98 19.58
C ASN A 41 -5.29 5.29 18.83
N SER A 42 -4.47 6.15 19.40
CA SER A 42 -3.91 7.31 18.72
C SER A 42 -3.04 6.75 17.61
N MET A 43 -3.60 6.64 16.40
CA MET A 43 -2.82 6.38 15.20
C MET A 43 -1.71 7.43 15.14
N SER A 44 -0.49 7.00 14.88
CA SER A 44 0.66 7.89 14.78
C SER A 44 0.43 8.85 13.60
N LYS A 45 0.64 10.16 13.83
CA LYS A 45 0.51 11.15 12.74
C LYS A 45 1.62 11.01 11.68
N LEU A 46 2.70 10.29 12.02
CA LEU A 46 3.79 9.93 11.14
C LEU A 46 3.68 8.43 10.86
N GLU A 47 3.76 8.08 9.58
CA GLU A 47 3.76 6.70 9.10
C GLU A 47 5.13 6.41 8.49
N THR A 48 5.65 5.21 8.72
CA THR A 48 6.97 4.78 8.24
C THR A 48 6.88 3.41 7.57
N SER A 49 7.80 3.17 6.64
CA SER A 49 7.94 1.89 5.95
C SER A 49 9.42 1.58 5.78
N HIS A 50 9.80 0.32 5.91
CA HIS A 50 11.16 -0.15 5.68
C HIS A 50 11.16 -1.12 4.49
N ILE A 51 12.20 -1.10 3.67
CA ILE A 51 12.27 -1.93 2.46
C ILE A 51 12.08 -3.42 2.79
N ASP A 52 12.72 -3.91 3.85
CA ASP A 52 12.66 -5.32 4.31
C ASP A 52 11.25 -5.80 4.74
N THR A 53 10.32 -4.88 5.03
CA THR A 53 8.98 -5.21 5.53
C THR A 53 7.85 -4.72 4.63
N CYS A 54 8.19 -4.01 3.55
CA CYS A 54 7.20 -3.46 2.63
C CYS A 54 6.65 -4.52 1.66
N LYS A 55 5.54 -4.19 1.00
CA LYS A 55 4.95 -5.07 -0.02
C LYS A 55 5.76 -4.98 -1.31
N VAL A 56 6.31 -6.10 -1.76
CA VAL A 56 7.02 -6.20 -3.04
C VAL A 56 6.06 -6.59 -4.16
N TYR A 57 6.23 -5.97 -5.31
CA TYR A 57 5.59 -6.29 -6.58
C TYR A 57 6.66 -6.80 -7.55
N HIS A 58 6.58 -8.08 -7.90
CA HIS A 58 7.43 -8.67 -8.93
C HIS A 58 6.82 -8.34 -10.30
N LEU A 59 7.45 -7.42 -11.02
CA LEU A 59 7.00 -6.90 -12.32
C LEU A 59 7.96 -7.33 -13.43
N PRO A 60 7.57 -7.30 -14.71
CA PRO A 60 8.46 -7.66 -15.81
C PRO A 60 9.76 -6.83 -15.78
N GLY A 61 10.88 -7.52 -15.56
CA GLY A 61 12.22 -6.93 -15.48
C GLY A 61 12.54 -6.11 -14.21
N ARG A 62 11.68 -6.05 -13.20
CA ARG A 62 11.95 -5.28 -11.97
C ARG A 62 11.17 -5.77 -10.75
N ASP A 63 11.82 -5.70 -9.59
CA ASP A 63 11.10 -5.74 -8.32
C ASP A 63 10.78 -4.30 -7.88
N TRP A 64 9.52 -4.06 -7.50
CA TRP A 64 9.04 -2.75 -7.06
C TRP A 64 8.49 -2.80 -5.63
N TYR A 65 9.15 -2.08 -4.73
CA TYR A 65 8.96 -2.08 -3.28
C TYR A 65 8.02 -0.95 -2.90
N TYR A 66 6.81 -1.26 -2.43
CA TYR A 66 5.78 -0.28 -2.07
C TYR A 66 6.13 0.38 -0.72
N LEU A 67 6.89 1.47 -0.75
CA LEU A 67 7.32 2.16 0.46
C LEU A 67 6.15 2.90 1.12
N LEU A 68 5.58 3.94 0.50
CA LEU A 68 4.47 4.70 1.08
C LEU A 68 3.45 5.16 0.03
N GLY A 69 2.16 5.01 0.34
CA GLY A 69 1.07 5.49 -0.49
C GLY A 69 -0.31 5.05 0.03
N PRO A 70 -1.39 5.23 -0.75
CA PRO A 70 -2.75 4.91 -0.32
C PRO A 70 -3.00 3.49 0.19
N GLN A 71 -2.13 2.51 -0.12
CA GLN A 71 -2.27 1.13 0.37
C GLN A 71 -1.81 0.93 1.83
N ASN A 72 -0.96 1.82 2.36
CA ASN A 72 -0.37 1.65 3.70
C ASN A 72 -0.31 2.93 4.54
N CYS A 73 -0.64 4.11 4.00
CA CYS A 73 -0.71 5.35 4.75
C CYS A 73 -1.83 6.28 4.21
N GLN A 74 -2.03 7.43 4.86
CA GLN A 74 -3.07 8.42 4.50
C GLN A 74 -2.69 9.31 3.30
N ALA A 75 -1.71 8.92 2.48
CA ALA A 75 -1.36 9.64 1.26
C ALA A 75 -2.51 9.57 0.24
N ARG A 76 -2.79 10.69 -0.44
CA ARG A 76 -3.89 10.82 -1.41
C ARG A 76 -3.43 11.19 -2.82
N ASN A 77 -2.33 11.91 -2.92
CA ASN A 77 -1.88 12.52 -4.18
C ASN A 77 -0.63 11.83 -4.75
N LEU A 78 0.08 11.04 -3.95
CA LEU A 78 1.34 10.43 -4.34
C LEU A 78 1.49 8.99 -3.84
N VAL A 79 2.28 8.21 -4.56
CA VAL A 79 2.86 6.95 -4.08
C VAL A 79 4.36 6.97 -4.33
N PHE A 80 5.11 6.49 -3.35
CA PHE A 80 6.57 6.41 -3.33
C PHE A 80 6.99 4.95 -3.18
N GLY A 81 7.97 4.53 -3.97
CA GLY A 81 8.52 3.18 -3.93
C GLY A 81 9.94 3.13 -4.43
N LEU A 82 10.58 1.97 -4.26
CA LEU A 82 11.92 1.68 -4.79
C LEU A 82 11.80 0.62 -5.89
N ALA A 83 12.51 0.81 -6.99
CA ALA A 83 12.62 -0.16 -8.07
C ALA A 83 14.04 -0.75 -8.11
N THR A 84 14.12 -2.06 -8.26
CA THR A 84 15.37 -2.80 -8.48
C THR A 84 15.29 -3.49 -9.84
N PHE A 85 16.19 -3.12 -10.75
CA PHE A 85 16.37 -3.77 -12.05
C PHE A 85 17.65 -4.63 -11.97
N PRO A 86 17.61 -5.95 -12.21
CA PRO A 86 18.81 -6.77 -12.28
C PRO A 86 19.77 -6.27 -13.37
N GLY A 87 21.08 -6.46 -13.17
CA GLY A 87 22.09 -6.07 -14.16
C GLY A 87 21.84 -6.70 -15.53
N GLY A 88 22.02 -5.92 -16.60
CA GLY A 88 21.79 -6.34 -17.98
C GLY A 88 20.32 -6.36 -18.40
N THR A 89 19.39 -6.00 -17.51
CA THR A 89 17.95 -5.99 -17.84
C THR A 89 17.61 -4.84 -18.78
N LEU A 90 16.84 -5.16 -19.83
CA LEU A 90 16.09 -4.17 -20.60
C LEU A 90 14.60 -4.36 -20.27
N ALA A 91 14.04 -3.46 -19.49
CA ALA A 91 12.63 -3.56 -19.09
C ALA A 91 11.70 -3.27 -20.28
N ALA A 92 10.47 -3.81 -20.20
CA ALA A 92 9.43 -3.54 -21.18
C ALA A 92 9.08 -2.03 -21.21
N ALA A 93 8.79 -1.51 -22.41
CA ALA A 93 8.30 -0.15 -22.56
C ALA A 93 6.86 -0.03 -22.06
N HIS A 94 6.59 1.00 -21.29
CA HIS A 94 5.29 1.25 -20.68
C HIS A 94 4.98 2.75 -20.66
N VAL A 95 3.72 3.09 -20.35
CA VAL A 95 3.21 4.46 -20.40
C VAL A 95 2.14 4.68 -19.35
N HIS A 96 2.19 5.83 -18.69
CA HIS A 96 1.22 6.26 -17.68
C HIS A 96 0.46 7.45 -18.25
N GLU A 97 -0.82 7.27 -18.61
CA GLU A 97 -1.58 8.29 -19.35
C GLU A 97 -2.03 9.48 -18.49
N LYS A 98 -1.92 9.37 -17.15
CA LYS A 98 -2.41 10.39 -16.20
C LYS A 98 -1.36 10.81 -15.19
N GLU A 99 -0.42 9.91 -14.90
CA GLU A 99 0.56 10.07 -13.84
C GLU A 99 1.85 10.68 -14.36
N GLU A 100 2.32 11.72 -13.67
CA GLU A 100 3.71 12.17 -13.77
C GLU A 100 4.57 11.32 -12.83
N GLU A 101 5.80 11.02 -13.24
CA GLU A 101 6.77 10.29 -12.44
C GLU A 101 8.07 11.09 -12.27
N ILE A 102 8.63 11.06 -11.07
CA ILE A 102 10.01 11.44 -10.81
C ILE A 102 10.76 10.20 -10.33
N ILE A 103 11.87 9.87 -11.01
CA ILE A 103 12.83 8.87 -10.56
C ILE A 103 14.11 9.52 -10.03
N TYR A 104 14.74 8.89 -9.04
CA TYR A 104 16.06 9.27 -8.54
C TYR A 104 16.94 8.04 -8.31
N ILE A 105 18.14 8.05 -8.89
CA ILE A 105 19.03 6.89 -8.91
C ILE A 105 19.87 6.82 -7.63
N LEU A 106 19.84 5.66 -6.97
CA LEU A 106 20.56 5.40 -5.72
C LEU A 106 21.92 4.73 -5.97
N SER A 107 21.94 3.71 -6.83
CA SER A 107 23.13 2.91 -7.13
C SER A 107 22.98 2.15 -8.46
N GLY A 108 24.10 1.68 -9.01
CA GLY A 108 24.16 1.05 -10.33
C GLY A 108 24.32 2.06 -11.46
N ARG A 109 24.26 1.56 -12.70
CA ARG A 109 24.36 2.36 -13.93
C ARG A 109 23.37 1.84 -14.97
N GLY A 110 22.90 2.72 -15.85
CA GLY A 110 21.94 2.33 -16.88
C GLY A 110 21.53 3.50 -17.75
N ALA A 111 20.35 3.38 -18.35
CA ALA A 111 19.72 4.47 -19.09
C ALA A 111 18.20 4.41 -19.04
N ILE A 112 17.55 5.57 -19.16
CA ILE A 112 16.13 5.68 -19.53
C ILE A 112 16.04 6.07 -21.01
N ILE A 113 15.15 5.41 -21.73
CA ILE A 113 14.97 5.55 -23.18
C ILE A 113 13.52 5.94 -23.46
N ALA A 114 13.30 7.06 -24.14
CA ALA A 114 11.99 7.59 -24.54
C ALA A 114 12.12 8.39 -25.85
N ASP A 115 11.13 8.31 -26.73
CA ASP A 115 11.08 9.04 -28.02
C ASP A 115 12.33 8.97 -28.92
N GLY A 116 13.16 7.93 -28.76
CA GLY A 116 14.43 7.76 -29.49
C GLY A 116 15.65 8.41 -28.82
N ASP A 117 15.43 9.21 -27.77
CA ASP A 117 16.46 9.76 -26.89
C ASP A 117 16.83 8.74 -25.79
N GLU A 118 18.10 8.78 -25.38
CA GLU A 118 18.63 8.03 -24.22
C GLU A 118 19.26 8.99 -23.21
N ARG A 119 18.93 8.83 -21.92
CA ARG A 119 19.54 9.59 -20.81
C ARG A 119 20.21 8.63 -19.85
N ILE A 120 21.50 8.87 -19.57
CA ILE A 120 22.30 8.05 -18.67
C ILE A 120 21.74 8.14 -17.24
N LEU A 121 21.63 6.99 -16.59
CA LEU A 121 21.25 6.84 -15.19
C LEU A 121 22.49 6.43 -14.39
N GLU A 122 22.83 7.25 -13.41
CA GLU A 122 23.91 7.01 -12.44
C GLU A 122 23.57 7.71 -11.11
N PRO A 123 24.23 7.36 -9.98
CA PRO A 123 23.80 7.80 -8.66
C PRO A 123 23.76 9.33 -8.53
N GLY A 124 22.66 9.87 -8.03
CA GLY A 124 22.43 11.32 -7.94
C GLY A 124 21.67 11.93 -9.13
N VAL A 125 21.46 11.19 -10.22
CA VAL A 125 20.59 11.64 -11.32
C VAL A 125 19.12 11.56 -10.91
N ALA A 126 18.38 12.64 -11.17
CA ALA A 126 16.93 12.67 -11.15
C ALA A 126 16.39 12.79 -12.59
N VAL A 127 15.28 12.14 -12.90
CA VAL A 127 14.56 12.29 -14.18
C VAL A 127 13.08 12.53 -13.92
N TYR A 128 12.51 13.49 -14.65
CA TYR A 128 11.08 13.74 -14.72
C TYR A 128 10.49 13.10 -15.98
N ILE A 129 9.36 12.42 -15.83
CA ILE A 129 8.64 11.72 -16.88
C ILE A 129 7.20 12.27 -16.89
N PRO A 130 6.80 13.04 -17.92
CA PRO A 130 5.45 13.57 -18.02
C PRO A 130 4.42 12.47 -18.39
N PRO A 131 3.13 12.69 -18.08
CA PRO A 131 2.06 11.79 -18.51
C PRO A 131 2.05 11.57 -20.03
N GLY A 132 1.75 10.34 -20.46
CA GLY A 132 1.71 9.93 -21.87
C GLY A 132 3.08 9.62 -22.50
N LEU A 133 4.21 9.92 -21.83
CA LEU A 133 5.53 9.59 -22.36
C LEU A 133 5.81 8.08 -22.24
N THR A 134 5.87 7.40 -23.38
CA THR A 134 6.28 5.99 -23.42
C THR A 134 7.78 5.88 -23.19
N HIS A 135 8.18 5.13 -22.17
CA HIS A 135 9.58 5.02 -21.77
C HIS A 135 9.92 3.60 -21.32
N ARG A 136 11.22 3.31 -21.21
CA ARG A 136 11.75 2.07 -20.63
C ARG A 136 13.09 2.32 -19.94
N ILE A 137 13.46 1.44 -19.01
CA ILE A 137 14.74 1.49 -18.29
C ILE A 137 15.61 0.30 -18.70
N ARG A 138 16.90 0.58 -18.90
CA ARG A 138 17.97 -0.41 -19.10
C ARG A 138 18.94 -0.33 -17.92
N ALA A 139 19.29 -1.48 -17.34
CA ALA A 139 20.39 -1.60 -16.38
C ALA A 139 21.65 -2.09 -17.11
N ASP A 140 22.76 -1.38 -16.97
CA ASP A 140 24.02 -1.65 -17.68
C ASP A 140 24.97 -2.49 -16.82
N GLY A 141 25.61 -3.50 -17.42
CA GLY A 141 26.59 -4.35 -16.73
C GLY A 141 25.95 -5.40 -15.81
N PRO A 142 26.73 -6.06 -14.93
CA PRO A 142 26.23 -7.15 -14.08
C PRO A 142 25.54 -6.68 -12.79
N GLU A 143 25.80 -5.45 -12.35
CA GLU A 143 25.27 -4.92 -11.08
C GLU A 143 23.83 -4.42 -11.23
N PRO A 144 22.97 -4.57 -10.21
CA PRO A 144 21.62 -4.02 -10.24
C PRO A 144 21.59 -2.49 -10.30
N LEU A 145 20.60 -1.95 -11.01
CA LEU A 145 20.22 -0.55 -10.96
C LEU A 145 19.12 -0.36 -9.92
N HIS A 146 19.40 0.45 -8.89
CA HIS A 146 18.44 0.79 -7.84
C HIS A 146 18.05 2.26 -7.94
N LEU A 147 16.74 2.52 -7.91
CA LEU A 147 16.18 3.87 -7.97
C LEU A 147 14.93 3.98 -7.11
N VAL A 148 14.59 5.20 -6.69
CA VAL A 148 13.26 5.48 -6.12
C VAL A 148 12.37 6.13 -7.17
N THR A 149 11.08 5.88 -7.05
CA THR A 149 10.00 6.35 -7.94
C THR A 149 8.99 7.12 -7.10
N LEU A 150 8.49 8.24 -7.63
CA LEU A 150 7.41 9.04 -7.06
C LEU A 150 6.39 9.33 -8.16
N PHE A 151 5.17 8.82 -8.01
CA PHE A 151 4.07 9.03 -8.97
C PHE A 151 3.01 9.97 -8.40
N SER A 152 2.42 10.81 -9.27
CA SER A 152 1.24 11.62 -8.96
C SER A 152 0.29 11.68 -10.17
N PRO A 153 -1.01 11.30 -10.06
CA PRO A 153 -1.66 10.67 -8.89
C PRO A 153 -1.09 9.27 -8.56
N PRO A 154 -1.54 8.63 -7.45
CA PRO A 154 -1.02 7.33 -7.05
C PRO A 154 -1.34 6.20 -8.05
N VAL A 155 -0.29 5.56 -8.59
CA VAL A 155 -0.45 4.36 -9.44
C VAL A 155 -0.88 3.12 -8.64
N THR A 156 -1.52 2.18 -9.34
CA THR A 156 -1.49 0.76 -8.97
C THR A 156 -0.28 0.13 -9.67
N PRO A 157 0.73 -0.40 -8.94
CA PRO A 157 1.94 -0.95 -9.56
C PRO A 157 1.63 -2.05 -10.58
N GLY A 158 2.25 -1.97 -11.76
CA GLY A 158 2.04 -2.90 -12.88
C GLY A 158 0.78 -2.65 -13.72
N ALA A 159 -0.12 -1.74 -13.34
CA ALA A 159 -1.38 -1.51 -14.09
C ALA A 159 -1.19 -0.82 -15.46
N TYR A 160 0.03 -0.36 -15.74
CA TYR A 160 0.46 0.37 -16.93
C TYR A 160 1.46 -0.44 -17.78
N ASP A 161 1.91 -1.60 -17.31
CA ASP A 161 2.75 -2.51 -18.08
C ASP A 161 1.88 -3.13 -19.17
N ARG A 162 2.19 -2.87 -20.45
CA ARG A 162 1.28 -3.19 -21.58
C ARG A 162 1.12 -4.69 -21.83
N ASP A 163 2.07 -5.49 -21.37
CA ASP A 163 2.08 -6.94 -21.45
C ASP A 163 2.19 -7.52 -20.04
N GLY A 164 1.10 -8.10 -19.53
CA GLY A 164 1.16 -8.97 -18.35
C GLY A 164 2.04 -10.16 -18.68
N GLY A 165 3.26 -10.18 -18.12
CA GLY A 165 4.40 -10.91 -18.67
C GLY A 165 4.12 -12.37 -19.04
N ASN A 166 4.16 -12.66 -20.34
CA ASN A 166 4.15 -14.02 -20.87
C ASN A 166 5.21 -14.15 -21.98
N THR A 167 6.41 -14.53 -21.56
CA THR A 167 7.46 -15.13 -22.38
C THR A 167 7.55 -16.61 -22.05
#